data_AF-A0A3B9NFB9-F1
#
_entry.id   AF-A0A3B9NFB9-F1
#
_cell.length_a   1.000
_cell.length_b   1.000
_cell.length_c   1.000
_cell.angle_alpha   90.00
_cell.angle_beta   90.00
_cell.angle_gamma   90.00
#
_symmetry.space_group_name_H-M   'P 1'
#
loop_
_entity.id
_entity.type
_entity.pdbx_description
1 polymer ?
#
loop_
_entity_poly.entity_id
_entity_poly.type
_entity_poly.pdbx_seq_one_letter_code
_entity_poly.pdbx_strand_id
1 'polypeptide(L)'
;VKAADDFKFKTGKSFKKLYVTLETGELKYSLIGARDGKSFQNSMEVSYPKNDATISGFVASTANRRMVFIAIEQNGTAKVLGTKQFPAQLETAEGGTGKLIEDPNTLVQTYISKSPIPPAIYEPPILLEPVGP
;
A
#
# COMPACT_ATOMS: atom_id res chain seq x y z
N VAL A 1 5.85 15.24 -7.46
CA VAL A 1 5.18 15.99 -6.35
C VAL A 1 5.81 15.52 -5.05
N LYS A 2 6.29 16.42 -4.20
CA LYS A 2 6.88 16.06 -2.91
C LYS A 2 5.80 16.07 -1.84
N ALA A 3 5.87 15.15 -0.88
CA ALA A 3 5.11 15.27 0.37
C ALA A 3 5.67 16.44 1.16
N ALA A 4 4.82 17.42 1.50
CA ALA A 4 5.25 18.66 2.16
C ALA A 4 5.40 18.53 3.69
N ASP A 5 4.77 17.52 4.30
CA ASP A 5 4.67 17.36 5.75
C ASP A 5 4.94 15.91 6.20
N ASP A 6 5.58 15.79 7.37
CA ASP A 6 5.83 14.52 8.04
C ASP A 6 4.53 13.86 8.52
N PHE A 7 4.47 12.52 8.48
CA PHE A 7 3.34 11.78 9.09
C PHE A 7 3.39 11.87 10.62
N LYS A 8 2.50 12.70 11.20
CA LYS A 8 2.29 12.77 12.66
C LYS A 8 1.35 11.66 13.13
N PHE A 9 1.92 10.65 13.77
CA PHE A 9 1.15 9.59 14.41
C PHE A 9 0.65 10.00 15.80
N LYS A 10 -0.49 9.41 16.23
CA LYS A 10 -0.90 9.44 17.64
C LYS A 10 0.08 8.58 18.46
N THR A 11 0.23 8.90 19.74
CA THR A 11 1.04 8.11 20.70
C THR A 11 0.75 6.61 20.58
N GLY A 12 1.81 5.81 20.54
CA GLY A 12 1.76 4.36 20.35
C GLY A 12 1.47 3.86 18.93
N LYS A 13 1.34 4.75 17.93
CA LYS A 13 1.19 4.35 16.52
C LYS A 13 2.46 4.66 15.73
N SER A 14 2.84 3.73 14.87
CA SER A 14 3.94 3.87 13.91
C SER A 14 3.59 3.18 12.60
N PHE A 15 4.40 3.42 11.57
CA PHE A 15 4.36 2.58 10.39
C PHE A 15 4.82 1.17 10.74
N LYS A 16 4.09 0.16 10.27
CA LYS A 16 4.51 -1.23 10.37
C LYS A 16 5.13 -1.66 9.06
N LYS A 17 6.25 -2.39 9.15
CA LYS A 17 6.84 -3.02 7.96
C LYS A 17 5.90 -4.09 7.45
N LEU A 18 5.59 -3.97 6.17
CA LEU A 18 4.81 -4.94 5.45
C LEU A 18 5.78 -5.86 4.71
N TYR A 19 5.76 -7.15 5.01
CA TYR A 19 6.55 -8.10 4.22
C TYR A 19 5.91 -8.25 2.85
N VAL A 20 6.71 -8.19 1.79
CA VAL A 20 6.25 -8.45 0.44
C VAL A 20 7.20 -9.49 -0.13
N THR A 21 6.68 -10.45 -0.88
CA THR A 21 7.56 -11.37 -1.61
C THR A 21 8.45 -10.55 -2.53
N LEU A 22 9.74 -10.85 -2.53
CA LEU A 22 10.69 -10.20 -3.45
C LEU A 22 10.16 -10.31 -4.88
N GLU A 23 10.24 -9.22 -5.63
CA GLU A 23 9.81 -9.09 -7.05
C GLU A 23 8.30 -9.05 -7.31
N THR A 24 7.43 -9.19 -6.31
CA THR A 24 5.97 -9.18 -6.51
C THR A 24 5.27 -7.91 -6.00
N GLY A 25 6.02 -7.03 -5.33
CA GLY A 25 5.52 -5.74 -4.88
C GLY A 25 5.67 -4.67 -5.96
N GLU A 26 4.57 -4.04 -6.36
CA GLU A 26 4.61 -3.01 -7.39
C GLU A 26 3.69 -1.83 -7.08
N LEU A 27 4.17 -0.60 -7.30
CA LEU A 27 3.37 0.61 -7.26
C LEU A 27 3.28 1.21 -8.67
N LYS A 28 2.12 1.06 -9.30
CA LYS A 28 1.79 1.60 -10.63
C LYS A 28 0.92 2.84 -10.49
N TYR A 29 1.00 3.73 -11.48
CA TYR A 29 0.03 4.81 -11.66
C TYR A 29 -0.50 4.81 -13.09
N SER A 30 -1.80 4.94 -13.24
CA SER A 30 -2.49 4.98 -14.52
C SER A 30 -3.30 6.28 -14.62
N LEU A 31 -3.26 6.93 -15.77
CA LEU A 31 -4.05 8.11 -16.01
C LEU A 31 -5.49 7.71 -16.35
N ILE A 32 -6.45 8.19 -15.56
CA ILE A 32 -7.87 7.93 -15.70
C ILE A 32 -8.63 9.24 -15.94
N GLY A 33 -9.80 9.17 -16.57
CA GLY A 33 -10.67 10.33 -16.76
C GLY A 33 -10.71 10.87 -18.19
N ALA A 34 -11.78 11.61 -18.48
CA ALA A 34 -12.06 12.17 -19.80
C ALA A 34 -11.15 13.37 -20.12
N ARG A 35 -11.23 13.85 -21.37
CA ARG A 35 -10.60 15.10 -21.79
C ARG A 35 -11.06 16.24 -20.85
N ASP A 36 -10.09 16.99 -20.34
CA ASP A 36 -10.24 18.07 -19.34
C ASP A 36 -10.61 17.64 -17.89
N GLY A 37 -10.57 16.35 -17.57
CA GLY A 37 -10.82 15.80 -16.22
C GLY A 37 -9.87 14.67 -15.82
N LYS A 38 -8.61 14.73 -16.28
CA LYS A 38 -7.62 13.67 -16.04
C LYS A 38 -7.21 13.60 -14.56
N SER A 39 -7.32 12.42 -13.99
CA SER A 39 -6.87 12.05 -12.65
C SER A 39 -5.91 10.87 -12.73
N PHE A 40 -5.25 10.53 -11.63
CA PHE A 40 -4.37 9.37 -11.53
C PHE A 40 -5.01 8.31 -10.64
N GLN A 41 -5.03 7.09 -11.13
CA GLN A 41 -5.29 5.89 -10.34
C GLN A 41 -3.95 5.29 -9.96
N ASN A 42 -3.61 5.39 -8.68
CA ASN A 42 -2.40 4.79 -8.13
C ASN A 42 -2.79 3.42 -7.57
N SER A 43 -2.19 2.36 -8.09
CA SER A 43 -2.44 0.98 -7.70
C SER A 43 -1.17 0.38 -7.11
N MET A 44 -1.26 -0.21 -5.93
CA MET A 44 -0.19 -0.95 -5.29
C MET A 44 -0.59 -2.41 -5.15
N GLU A 45 0.17 -3.29 -5.78
CA GLU A 45 0.01 -4.73 -5.66
C GLU A 45 1.04 -5.27 -4.67
N VAL A 46 0.58 -6.11 -3.76
CA VAL A 46 1.40 -6.74 -2.73
C VAL A 46 1.06 -8.21 -2.68
N SER A 47 2.05 -9.07 -2.93
CA SER A 47 1.88 -10.53 -2.82
C SER A 47 2.65 -11.10 -1.63
N TYR A 48 1.96 -11.93 -0.86
CA TYR A 48 2.48 -12.70 0.25
C TYR A 48 2.58 -14.16 -0.13
N PRO A 49 3.65 -14.86 0.27
CA PRO A 49 3.86 -16.26 -0.09
C PRO A 49 3.05 -17.22 0.78
N LYS A 50 2.44 -16.73 1.86
CA LYS A 50 1.63 -17.51 2.79
C LYS A 50 0.29 -16.84 3.05
N ASN A 51 -0.78 -17.61 3.01
CA ASN A 51 -2.12 -17.23 3.43
C ASN A 51 -2.37 -17.67 4.88
N ASP A 52 -1.58 -17.14 5.82
CA ASP A 52 -1.71 -17.42 7.24
C ASP A 52 -2.85 -16.61 7.89
N ALA A 53 -3.42 -17.11 8.99
CA ALA A 53 -4.53 -16.45 9.71
C ALA A 53 -4.23 -14.98 10.11
N THR A 54 -2.96 -14.63 10.35
CA THR A 54 -2.54 -13.26 10.65
C THR A 54 -2.73 -12.33 9.46
N ILE A 55 -2.39 -12.76 8.24
CA ILE A 55 -2.52 -11.91 7.04
C ILE A 55 -3.97 -11.88 6.55
N SER A 56 -4.70 -12.97 6.67
CA SER A 56 -6.15 -12.98 6.40
C SER A 56 -6.90 -12.09 7.39
N GLY A 57 -6.51 -12.09 8.66
CA GLY A 57 -7.02 -11.18 9.68
C GLY A 57 -6.67 -9.72 9.40
N PHE A 58 -5.44 -9.45 8.91
CA PHE A 58 -5.06 -8.13 8.43
C PHE A 58 -5.98 -7.66 7.32
N VAL A 59 -6.16 -8.45 6.25
CA VAL A 59 -7.07 -8.16 5.13
C VAL A 59 -8.49 -7.90 5.61
N ALA A 60 -9.05 -8.78 6.45
CA ALA A 60 -10.40 -8.59 7.00
C ALA A 60 -10.52 -7.28 7.80
N SER A 61 -9.46 -6.93 8.54
CA SER A 61 -9.42 -5.70 9.32
C SER A 61 -9.19 -4.45 8.47
N THR A 62 -8.57 -4.56 7.29
CA THR A 62 -8.21 -3.44 6.43
C THR A 62 -9.15 -3.24 5.24
N ALA A 63 -9.98 -4.23 4.91
CA ALA A 63 -10.88 -4.22 3.75
C ALA A 63 -11.72 -2.94 3.63
N ASN A 64 -12.26 -2.45 4.76
CA ASN A 64 -13.09 -1.24 4.78
C ASN A 64 -12.39 -0.01 5.38
N ARG A 65 -11.07 -0.08 5.60
CA ARG A 65 -10.32 1.00 6.25
C ARG A 65 -9.57 1.86 5.26
N ARG A 66 -9.47 3.13 5.61
CA ARG A 66 -8.65 4.13 4.90
C ARG A 66 -7.20 3.98 5.34
N MET A 67 -6.32 3.66 4.42
CA MET A 67 -4.91 3.40 4.69
C MET A 67 -3.99 4.36 3.95
N VAL A 68 -2.74 4.39 4.42
CA VAL A 68 -1.63 5.07 3.79
C VAL A 68 -0.46 4.09 3.77
N PHE A 69 0.16 3.94 2.61
CA PHE A 69 1.34 3.10 2.41
C PHE A 69 2.49 3.95 1.90
N ILE A 70 3.71 3.52 2.24
CA ILE A 70 4.94 4.07 1.71
C ILE A 70 5.67 2.92 1.02
N ALA A 71 5.79 2.99 -0.30
CA ALA A 71 6.55 2.04 -1.10
C ALA A 71 7.95 2.61 -1.34
N ILE A 72 9.00 1.85 -1.05
CA ILE A 72 10.39 2.25 -1.34
C ILE A 72 10.77 1.63 -2.67
N GLU A 73 11.07 2.46 -3.66
CA GLU A 73 11.55 2.00 -4.96
C GLU A 73 12.98 1.46 -4.88
N GLN A 74 13.40 0.67 -5.88
CA GLN A 74 14.77 0.14 -5.98
C GLN A 74 15.84 1.25 -6.00
N ASN A 75 15.47 2.46 -6.43
CA ASN A 75 16.34 3.64 -6.43
C ASN A 75 16.44 4.33 -5.04
N GLY A 76 15.79 3.79 -4.00
CA GLY A 76 15.76 4.36 -2.65
C GLY A 76 14.73 5.46 -2.45
N THR A 77 13.96 5.84 -3.48
CA THR A 77 12.92 6.86 -3.38
C THR A 77 11.67 6.27 -2.74
N ALA A 78 11.22 6.85 -1.64
CA ALA A 78 9.96 6.48 -1.02
C ALA A 78 8.79 7.21 -1.73
N LYS A 79 7.74 6.48 -2.10
CA LYS A 79 6.51 6.99 -2.69
C LYS A 79 5.33 6.71 -1.78
N VAL A 80 4.48 7.71 -1.57
CA VAL A 80 3.26 7.59 -0.77
C VAL A 80 2.10 7.14 -1.65
N LEU A 81 1.41 6.10 -1.21
CA LEU A 81 0.08 5.73 -1.68
C LEU A 81 -0.95 6.05 -0.60
N GLY A 82 -1.90 6.91 -0.94
CA GLY A 82 -2.95 7.33 -0.01
C GLY A 82 -2.62 8.63 0.71
N THR A 83 -3.58 9.53 0.78
CA THR A 83 -3.51 10.79 1.54
C THR A 83 -4.78 10.96 2.37
N LYS A 84 -4.83 11.96 3.26
CA LYS A 84 -6.03 12.25 4.07
C LYS A 84 -7.28 12.50 3.20
N GLN A 85 -7.10 13.12 2.03
CA GLN A 85 -8.18 13.38 1.07
C GLN A 85 -8.47 12.17 0.19
N PHE A 86 -7.43 11.46 -0.24
CA PHE A 86 -7.53 10.31 -1.15
C PHE A 86 -6.88 9.08 -0.53
N PRO A 87 -7.52 8.42 0.44
CA PRO A 87 -6.93 7.28 1.14
C PRO A 87 -6.71 6.09 0.21
N ALA A 88 -5.76 5.22 0.54
CA ALA A 88 -5.65 3.92 -0.10
C ALA A 88 -6.74 2.99 0.45
N GLN A 89 -7.43 2.28 -0.45
CA GLN A 89 -8.45 1.30 -0.13
C GLN A 89 -8.08 -0.04 -0.75
N LEU A 90 -8.49 -1.14 -0.11
CA LEU A 90 -8.35 -2.46 -0.69
C LEU A 90 -9.37 -2.60 -1.83
N GLU A 91 -8.90 -2.87 -3.04
CA GLU A 91 -9.75 -3.16 -4.19
C GLU A 91 -10.02 -4.67 -4.28
N THR A 92 -8.94 -5.45 -4.25
CA THR A 92 -9.00 -6.91 -4.33
C THR A 92 -8.06 -7.53 -3.31
N ALA A 93 -8.51 -8.63 -2.72
CA ALA A 93 -7.65 -9.56 -1.98
C ALA A 93 -8.00 -10.96 -2.44
N GLU A 94 -7.07 -11.61 -3.13
CA GLU A 94 -7.24 -12.94 -3.67
C GLU A 94 -6.23 -13.86 -2.99
N GLY A 95 -6.73 -14.87 -2.28
CA GLY A 95 -5.93 -15.85 -1.58
C GLY A 95 -6.36 -17.26 -1.97
N GLY A 96 -5.40 -18.08 -2.39
CA GLY A 96 -5.61 -19.49 -2.70
C GLY A 96 -5.05 -20.38 -1.60
N THR A 97 -5.67 -21.55 -1.40
CA THR A 97 -5.13 -22.62 -0.53
C THR A 97 -4.26 -23.62 -1.31
N GLY A 98 -3.91 -23.30 -2.56
CA GLY A 98 -3.30 -24.21 -3.52
C GLY A 98 -4.26 -25.32 -3.93
N LYS A 99 -4.41 -25.58 -5.23
CA LYS A 99 -5.22 -26.71 -5.72
C LYS A 99 -4.34 -27.88 -6.13
N LEU A 100 -3.12 -27.58 -6.58
CA LEU A 100 -2.08 -28.52 -6.95
C LEU A 100 -0.92 -28.47 -5.93
N ILE A 101 -0.11 -29.53 -5.85
CA ILE A 101 1.04 -29.64 -4.92
C ILE A 101 2.08 -28.52 -5.17
N GLU A 102 2.11 -27.96 -6.39
CA GLU A 102 3.05 -26.92 -6.81
C GLU A 102 2.47 -25.50 -6.67
N ASP A 103 1.19 -25.33 -6.37
CA ASP A 103 0.58 -24.01 -6.25
C ASP A 103 1.02 -23.35 -4.93
N PRO A 104 1.64 -22.17 -4.98
CA PRO A 104 2.01 -21.47 -3.77
C PRO A 104 0.75 -20.91 -3.09
N ASN A 105 0.66 -21.10 -1.77
CA ASN A 105 -0.39 -20.56 -0.88
C ASN A 105 -0.28 -19.03 -0.75
N THR A 106 -0.44 -18.34 -1.88
CA THR A 106 -0.19 -16.92 -2.00
C THR A 106 -1.46 -16.12 -1.74
N LEU A 107 -1.27 -14.93 -1.18
CA LEU A 107 -2.29 -13.93 -0.99
C LEU A 107 -1.84 -12.65 -1.67
N VAL A 108 -2.54 -12.27 -2.73
CA VAL A 108 -2.29 -11.04 -3.49
C VAL A 108 -3.32 -9.99 -3.06
N GLN A 109 -2.84 -8.80 -2.73
CA GLN A 109 -3.65 -7.67 -2.30
C GLN A 109 -3.38 -6.48 -3.20
N THR A 110 -4.43 -5.90 -3.74
CA THR A 110 -4.35 -4.70 -4.57
C THR A 110 -5.00 -3.54 -3.86
N TYR A 111 -4.23 -2.47 -3.66
CA TYR A 111 -4.63 -1.24 -3.02
C TYR A 111 -4.71 -0.11 -4.03
N ILE A 112 -5.81 0.64 -4.05
CA ILE A 112 -6.01 1.72 -5.00
C ILE A 112 -6.22 3.04 -4.27
N SER A 113 -5.63 4.10 -4.79
CA SER A 113 -5.88 5.49 -4.42
C SER A 113 -6.08 6.33 -5.69
N LYS A 114 -7.25 6.96 -5.82
CA LYS A 114 -7.56 7.87 -6.91
C LYS A 114 -7.22 9.29 -6.47
N SER A 115 -6.23 9.91 -7.09
CA SER A 115 -5.70 11.21 -6.72
C SER A 115 -5.48 12.07 -7.97
N PRO A 116 -5.62 13.40 -7.92
CA PRO A 116 -5.30 14.29 -9.05
C PRO A 116 -3.79 14.34 -9.36
N ILE A 117 -2.95 13.76 -8.50
CA ILE A 117 -1.49 13.71 -8.66
C ILE A 117 -0.98 12.26 -8.68
N PRO A 118 0.14 12.00 -9.38
CA PRO A 118 0.87 10.73 -9.26
C PRO A 118 1.39 10.54 -7.82
N PRO A 119 1.88 9.34 -7.46
CA PRO A 119 2.33 9.04 -6.10
C PRO A 119 3.41 10.05 -5.67
N ALA A 120 3.17 10.72 -4.56
CA ALA A 120 4.08 11.76 -4.07
C ALA A 120 5.35 11.13 -3.50
N ILE A 121 6.49 11.77 -3.71
CA ILE A 121 7.77 11.35 -3.12
C ILE A 121 7.77 11.75 -1.64
N TYR A 122 8.02 10.79 -0.76
CA TYR A 122 8.20 10.97 0.67
C TYR A 122 9.70 11.09 0.98
N GLU A 123 10.14 12.27 1.38
CA GLU A 123 11.51 12.54 1.87
C GLU A 123 11.66 12.44 3.40
N PRO A 124 10.62 12.66 4.24
CA PRO A 124 10.79 12.59 5.69
C PRO A 124 11.19 11.21 6.22
N PRO A 125 11.75 11.12 7.44
CA PRO A 125 12.06 9.84 8.07
C PRO A 125 10.78 9.00 8.24
N ILE A 126 10.85 7.74 7.82
CA ILE A 126 9.77 6.77 8.03
C ILE A 126 9.83 6.32 9.49
N LEU A 127 8.87 6.78 10.30
CA LEU A 127 8.76 6.43 11.71
C LEU A 127 8.31 4.97 11.86
N LEU A 128 9.27 4.06 12.02
CA LEU A 128 9.05 2.63 12.23
C LEU A 128 8.84 2.29 13.72
N GLU A 129 9.45 3.08 14.60
CA GLU A 129 9.27 2.97 16.04
C GLU A 129 8.18 3.94 16.51
N PRO A 130 7.31 3.52 17.45
CA PRO A 130 6.34 4.43 18.05
C PRO A 130 7.08 5.55 18.77
N VAL A 131 6.67 6.79 18.51
CA VAL A 131 7.22 7.96 19.21
C VAL A 131 6.72 7.95 20.65
N GLY A 132 7.55 7.46 21.57
CA GLY A 132 7.42 7.60 23.02
C GLY A 132 6.21 6.90 23.68
N PRO A 133 6.24 6.71 25.01
CA PRO A 133 5.35 5.80 25.74
C PRO A 133 3.85 6.15 25.62
#